data_AF-A0A353E572-F1
#
_entry.id   AF-A0A353E572-F1
#
_cell.length_a   1.000
_cell.length_b   1.000
_cell.length_c   1.000
_cell.angle_alpha   90.00
_cell.angle_beta   90.00
_cell.angle_gamma   90.00
#
_symmetry.space_group_name_H-M   'P 1'
#
loop_
_entity.id
_entity.type
_entity.pdbx_description
1 polymer ?
#
loop_
_entity_poly.entity_id
_entity_poly.type
_entity_poly.pdbx_seq_one_letter_code
_entity_poly.pdbx_strand_id
1 'polypeptide(L)'
;MPWGVGSNNNTLYQSHLLFGNAQIVMFPKMFEHFEYTDKVNKTGQVHVSDAVFTTDETLLCRAEAYAMKKDYDKAVQDINAWICSHTAAATGTATRPTMTAESIKSFIESLEYAPVVVKSNSERSIRKMFHPQGFTVESGTQEDILQFILQMRRIETLYQGLRFLDIKRYGIEFSHDLDEETPITFKAGDLRGAIQLPDDVIEAGLPANPREESNK
;
A
#
# COMPACT_ATOMS: atom_id res chain seq x y z
N MET A 1 -10.46 -9.40 -4.68
CA MET A 1 -10.35 -7.94 -4.85
C MET A 1 -11.44 -7.49 -5.82
N PRO A 2 -12.00 -6.28 -5.71
CA PRO A 2 -13.17 -5.88 -6.49
C PRO A 2 -12.92 -5.84 -8.01
N TRP A 3 -11.66 -5.85 -8.44
CA TRP A 3 -11.27 -5.78 -9.86
C TRP A 3 -11.24 -7.14 -10.57
N GLY A 4 -11.31 -8.25 -9.84
CA GLY A 4 -11.32 -9.62 -10.37
C GLY A 4 -10.39 -10.58 -9.62
N VAL A 5 -10.05 -11.69 -10.29
CA VAL A 5 -9.32 -12.84 -9.72
C VAL A 5 -8.18 -13.28 -10.65
N GLY A 6 -7.00 -13.47 -10.05
CA GLY A 6 -5.80 -13.88 -10.78
C GLY A 6 -5.33 -12.85 -11.81
N SER A 7 -4.54 -13.30 -12.77
CA SER A 7 -4.00 -12.45 -13.85
C SER A 7 -4.79 -12.55 -15.15
N ASN A 8 -5.69 -13.54 -15.32
CA ASN A 8 -6.45 -13.72 -16.56
C ASN A 8 -7.87 -13.15 -16.50
N ASN A 9 -8.46 -13.07 -15.30
CA ASN A 9 -9.83 -12.62 -15.09
C ASN A 9 -9.88 -11.44 -14.12
N ASN A 10 -9.10 -10.41 -14.43
CA ASN A 10 -8.91 -9.25 -13.58
C ASN A 10 -8.77 -8.00 -14.44
N THR A 11 -9.49 -6.95 -14.08
CA THR A 11 -9.49 -5.69 -14.83
C THR A 11 -8.34 -4.78 -14.42
N LEU A 12 -7.74 -4.96 -13.23
CA LEU A 12 -6.61 -4.16 -12.78
C LEU A 12 -5.39 -4.35 -13.68
N TYR A 13 -4.87 -3.27 -14.27
CA TYR A 13 -3.72 -3.34 -15.17
C TYR A 13 -2.49 -3.96 -14.50
N GLN A 14 -2.23 -3.60 -13.24
CA GLN A 14 -1.12 -4.12 -12.46
C GLN A 14 -1.18 -5.64 -12.23
N SER A 15 -2.37 -6.26 -12.31
CA SER A 15 -2.52 -7.71 -12.15
C SER A 15 -1.91 -8.53 -13.30
N HIS A 16 -1.68 -7.87 -14.45
CA HIS A 16 -1.06 -8.46 -15.65
C HIS A 16 0.45 -8.21 -15.73
N LEU A 17 1.02 -7.47 -14.77
CA LEU A 17 2.43 -7.07 -14.74
C LEU A 17 3.24 -7.83 -13.69
N LEU A 18 2.77 -9.01 -13.29
CA LEU A 18 3.49 -9.93 -12.39
C LEU A 18 4.21 -10.99 -13.23
N PHE A 19 5.53 -10.86 -13.34
CA PHE A 19 6.36 -11.73 -14.17
C PHE A 19 7.23 -12.66 -13.31
N GLY A 20 7.47 -13.88 -13.78
CA GLY A 20 8.35 -14.83 -13.10
C GLY A 20 7.65 -16.13 -12.74
N ASN A 21 8.16 -16.83 -11.73
CA ASN A 21 7.66 -18.13 -11.29
C ASN A 21 7.18 -18.05 -9.83
N ALA A 22 6.77 -19.18 -9.25
CA ALA A 22 6.26 -19.23 -7.88
C ALA A 22 7.28 -18.80 -6.80
N GLN A 23 8.58 -18.83 -7.11
CA GLN A 23 9.65 -18.49 -6.18
C GLN A 23 10.08 -17.02 -6.30
N ILE A 24 10.04 -16.46 -7.52
CA ILE A 24 10.46 -15.08 -7.80
C ILE A 24 9.43 -14.44 -8.73
N VAL A 25 8.73 -13.44 -8.20
CA VAL A 25 7.79 -12.60 -8.96
C VAL A 25 8.34 -11.17 -8.98
N MET A 26 8.45 -10.60 -10.18
CA MET A 26 8.89 -9.24 -10.45
C MET A 26 7.71 -8.39 -10.92
N PHE A 27 7.65 -7.15 -10.44
CA PHE A 27 6.67 -6.15 -10.85
C PHE A 27 7.40 -4.86 -11.30
N PRO A 28 7.42 -4.54 -12.60
CA PRO A 28 8.08 -3.33 -13.10
C PRO A 28 7.19 -2.11 -12.87
N LYS A 29 7.33 -1.44 -11.71
CA LYS A 29 6.56 -0.23 -11.37
C LYS A 29 6.88 0.94 -12.30
N MET A 30 8.13 1.08 -12.72
CA MET A 30 8.59 2.12 -13.64
C MET A 30 9.15 1.47 -14.90
N PHE A 31 8.83 2.05 -16.05
CA PHE A 31 9.26 1.52 -17.33
C PHE A 31 10.61 2.12 -17.75
N GLU A 32 11.40 1.26 -18.38
CA GLU A 32 12.68 1.62 -18.98
C GLU A 32 12.51 2.58 -20.16
N HIS A 33 13.37 3.59 -20.20
CA HIS A 33 13.65 4.44 -21.35
C HIS A 33 15.06 4.11 -21.86
N PHE A 34 15.14 3.36 -22.96
CA PHE A 34 16.42 2.97 -23.55
C PHE A 34 16.97 4.06 -24.48
N GLU A 35 18.18 4.52 -24.21
CA GLU A 35 18.93 5.45 -25.06
C GLU A 35 19.94 4.67 -25.91
N TYR A 36 19.74 4.63 -27.23
CA TYR A 36 20.69 3.97 -28.13
C TYR A 36 22.00 4.76 -28.25
N THR A 37 23.11 4.12 -27.90
CA THR A 37 24.46 4.60 -28.24
C THR A 37 24.91 4.10 -29.61
N ASP A 38 24.45 2.90 -30.02
CA ASP A 38 24.64 2.35 -31.35
C ASP A 38 23.34 1.67 -31.82
N LYS A 39 22.70 2.25 -32.82
CA LYS A 39 21.41 1.77 -33.36
C LYS A 39 21.54 0.48 -34.17
N VAL A 40 22.69 0.21 -34.79
CA VAL A 40 22.90 -0.99 -35.61
C VAL A 40 23.11 -2.20 -34.71
N ASN A 41 23.96 -2.05 -33.68
CA ASN A 41 24.26 -3.10 -32.72
C ASN A 41 23.23 -3.20 -31.58
N LYS A 42 22.27 -2.26 -31.51
CA LYS A 42 21.23 -2.17 -30.48
C LYS A 42 21.82 -2.07 -29.06
N THR A 43 22.93 -1.37 -28.91
CA THR A 43 23.54 -1.10 -27.59
C THR A 43 23.20 0.30 -27.13
N GLY A 44 23.19 0.52 -25.81
CA GLY A 44 22.69 1.75 -25.22
C GLY A 44 22.75 1.80 -23.70
N GLN A 45 22.21 2.88 -23.16
CA GLN A 45 22.07 3.12 -21.72
C GLN A 45 20.60 3.00 -21.32
N VAL A 46 20.36 2.51 -20.10
CA VAL A 46 19.02 2.33 -19.53
C VAL A 46 18.75 3.47 -18.57
N HIS A 47 17.64 4.17 -18.77
CA HIS A 47 17.18 5.22 -17.88
C HIS A 47 15.78 4.90 -17.35
N VAL A 48 15.48 5.38 -16.14
CA VAL A 48 14.15 5.31 -15.54
C VAL A 48 13.85 6.66 -14.92
N SER A 49 12.61 7.14 -15.05
CA SER A 49 12.16 8.38 -14.43
C SER A 49 11.18 8.08 -13.30
N ASP A 50 11.50 8.54 -12.09
CA ASP A 50 10.59 8.48 -10.95
C ASP A 50 9.91 9.84 -10.74
N ALA A 51 8.59 9.87 -10.87
CA ALA A 51 7.80 11.05 -10.60
C ALA A 51 7.47 11.11 -9.10
N VAL A 52 8.17 11.97 -8.37
CA VAL A 52 8.00 12.12 -6.90
C VAL A 52 6.60 12.64 -6.53
N PHE A 53 5.96 13.42 -7.41
CA PHE A 53 4.59 13.90 -7.24
C PHE A 53 3.74 13.48 -8.42
N THR A 54 2.67 12.73 -8.16
CA THR A 54 1.72 12.28 -9.17
C THR A 54 0.30 12.72 -8.83
N THR A 55 -0.49 12.92 -9.88
CA THR A 55 -1.92 13.21 -9.73
C THR A 55 -2.64 12.05 -9.04
N ASP A 56 -2.24 10.80 -9.31
CA ASP A 56 -2.89 9.62 -8.73
C ASP A 56 -2.67 9.51 -7.21
N GLU A 57 -1.45 9.78 -6.72
CA GLU A 57 -1.18 9.83 -5.28
C GLU A 57 -1.98 10.96 -4.62
N THR A 58 -1.99 12.15 -5.25
CA THR A 58 -2.72 13.32 -4.76
C THR A 58 -4.24 13.07 -4.72
N LEU A 59 -4.77 12.39 -5.73
CA LEU A 59 -6.18 12.01 -5.82
C LEU A 59 -6.56 11.09 -4.64
N LEU A 60 -5.72 10.11 -4.31
CA LEU A 60 -5.95 9.22 -3.18
C LEU A 60 -5.79 9.92 -1.82
N CYS A 61 -4.83 10.85 -1.69
CA CYS A 61 -4.72 11.75 -0.54
C CYS A 61 -6.01 12.56 -0.35
N ARG A 62 -6.59 13.09 -1.44
CA ARG A 62 -7.84 13.84 -1.39
C ARG A 62 -9.04 12.97 -1.03
N ALA A 63 -9.14 11.78 -1.62
CA ALA A 63 -10.17 10.79 -1.28
C ALA A 63 -10.15 10.47 0.22
N GLU A 64 -8.95 10.29 0.77
CA GLU A 64 -8.77 10.01 2.18
C GLU A 64 -9.20 11.19 3.06
N ALA A 65 -8.82 12.42 2.70
CA ALA A 65 -9.24 13.61 3.42
C ALA A 65 -10.77 13.78 3.41
N TYR A 66 -11.45 13.44 2.31
CA TYR A 66 -12.92 13.41 2.26
C TYR A 66 -13.51 12.36 3.18
N ALA A 67 -12.96 11.14 3.18
CA ALA A 67 -13.39 10.08 4.10
C ALA A 67 -13.17 10.47 5.58
N MET A 68 -12.06 11.13 5.90
CA MET A 68 -11.80 11.67 7.25
C MET A 68 -12.83 12.73 7.66
N LYS A 69 -13.31 13.53 6.71
CA LYS A 69 -14.39 14.51 6.91
C LYS A 69 -15.80 13.92 6.85
N LYS A 70 -15.94 12.60 6.65
CA LYS A 70 -17.21 11.90 6.44
C LYS A 70 -17.99 12.36 5.20
N ASP A 71 -17.30 12.97 4.24
CA ASP A 71 -17.83 13.34 2.92
C ASP A 71 -17.65 12.14 1.97
N TYR A 72 -18.38 11.06 2.25
CA TYR A 72 -18.16 9.77 1.58
C TYR A 72 -18.46 9.80 0.09
N ASP A 73 -19.41 10.62 -0.35
CA ASP A 73 -19.75 10.76 -1.77
C ASP A 73 -18.55 11.25 -2.58
N LYS A 74 -17.83 12.28 -2.08
CA LYS A 74 -16.62 12.77 -2.74
C LYS A 74 -15.45 11.81 -2.63
N ALA A 75 -15.32 11.10 -1.50
CA ALA A 75 -14.30 10.06 -1.36
C ALA A 75 -14.50 8.95 -2.40
N VAL A 76 -15.74 8.48 -2.56
CA VAL A 76 -16.13 7.45 -3.54
C VAL A 76 -15.97 7.96 -4.98
N GLN A 77 -16.21 9.24 -5.24
CA GLN A 77 -15.95 9.84 -6.54
C GLN A 77 -14.46 9.75 -6.92
N ASP A 78 -13.56 10.11 -6.01
CA ASP A 78 -12.12 10.02 -6.24
C ASP A 78 -11.64 8.56 -6.34
N ILE A 79 -12.22 7.66 -5.54
CA ILE A 79 -11.98 6.20 -5.64
C ILE A 79 -12.34 5.70 -7.06
N ASN A 80 -13.51 6.05 -7.56
CA ASN A 80 -13.97 5.62 -8.89
C ASN A 80 -13.14 6.27 -10.01
N ALA A 81 -12.65 7.50 -9.83
CA ALA A 81 -11.75 8.14 -10.77
C ALA A 81 -10.43 7.35 -10.91
N TRP A 82 -9.83 6.95 -9.79
CA TRP A 82 -8.63 6.09 -9.80
C TRP A 82 -8.93 4.71 -10.40
N ILE A 83 -10.07 4.08 -10.05
CA ILE A 83 -10.46 2.78 -10.63
C ILE A 83 -10.58 2.89 -12.16
N CYS A 84 -11.18 3.97 -12.67
CA CYS A 84 -11.33 4.19 -14.11
C CYS A 84 -10.00 4.31 -14.86
N SER A 85 -8.97 4.90 -14.25
CA SER A 85 -7.63 5.01 -14.86
C SER A 85 -6.78 3.75 -14.70
N HIS A 86 -7.03 2.90 -13.69
CA HIS A 86 -6.19 1.75 -13.36
C HIS A 86 -6.78 0.38 -13.71
N THR A 87 -7.96 0.36 -14.32
CA THR A 87 -8.62 -0.89 -14.72
C THR A 87 -9.10 -0.84 -16.17
N ALA A 88 -9.09 -1.98 -16.87
CA ALA A 88 -9.81 -2.14 -18.14
C ALA A 88 -11.33 -2.13 -17.91
N ALA A 89 -12.12 -1.81 -18.94
CA ALA A 89 -13.58 -1.89 -18.85
C ALA A 89 -14.08 -3.32 -18.59
N ALA A 90 -13.42 -4.30 -19.22
CA ALA A 90 -13.62 -5.73 -18.99
C ALA A 90 -12.37 -6.53 -19.36
N THR A 91 -12.14 -7.64 -18.65
CA THR A 91 -11.11 -8.64 -18.95
C THR A 91 -11.68 -10.02 -18.65
N GLY A 92 -11.86 -10.86 -19.66
CA GLY A 92 -12.54 -12.15 -19.48
C GLY A 92 -14.00 -11.95 -19.06
N THR A 93 -14.38 -12.50 -17.90
CA THR A 93 -15.70 -12.28 -17.26
C THR A 93 -15.69 -11.16 -16.22
N ALA A 94 -14.51 -10.65 -15.84
CA ALA A 94 -14.39 -9.54 -14.92
C ALA A 94 -14.76 -8.22 -15.62
N THR A 95 -15.55 -7.40 -14.94
CA THR A 95 -15.95 -6.07 -15.38
C THR A 95 -15.43 -5.04 -14.40
N ARG A 96 -15.15 -3.82 -14.88
CA ARG A 96 -14.72 -2.71 -14.03
C ARG A 96 -15.79 -2.47 -12.95
N PRO A 97 -15.44 -2.53 -11.65
CA PRO A 97 -16.40 -2.21 -10.61
C PRO A 97 -16.69 -0.70 -10.61
N THR A 98 -17.94 -0.33 -10.35
CA THR A 98 -18.31 1.02 -9.93
C THR A 98 -18.64 0.94 -8.45
N MET A 99 -17.88 1.65 -7.62
CA MET A 99 -18.03 1.58 -6.17
C MET A 99 -19.08 2.58 -5.68
N THR A 100 -19.87 2.12 -4.70
CA THR A 100 -20.64 2.95 -3.75
C THR A 100 -20.11 2.72 -2.33
N ALA A 101 -20.45 3.59 -1.39
CA ALA A 101 -20.06 3.42 0.01
C ALA A 101 -20.54 2.06 0.58
N GLU A 102 -21.76 1.64 0.23
CA GLU A 102 -22.35 0.37 0.67
C GLU A 102 -21.63 -0.83 0.07
N SER A 103 -21.24 -0.75 -1.20
CA SER A 103 -20.50 -1.84 -1.86
C SER A 103 -19.08 -1.99 -1.30
N ILE A 104 -18.40 -0.87 -0.95
CA ILE A 104 -17.10 -0.90 -0.29
C ILE A 104 -17.24 -1.53 1.09
N LYS A 105 -18.21 -1.06 1.88
CA LYS A 105 -18.53 -1.60 3.20
C LYS A 105 -18.77 -3.12 3.13
N SER A 106 -19.67 -3.55 2.24
CA SER A 106 -20.00 -4.97 2.07
C SER A 106 -18.77 -5.80 1.72
N PHE A 107 -17.89 -5.28 0.86
CA PHE A 107 -16.64 -5.94 0.49
C PHE A 107 -15.66 -6.02 1.67
N ILE A 108 -15.40 -4.91 2.38
CA ILE A 108 -14.45 -4.90 3.51
C ILE A 108 -14.97 -5.73 4.67
N GLU A 109 -16.27 -5.63 4.99
CA GLU A 109 -16.89 -6.40 6.06
C GLU A 109 -16.90 -7.91 5.80
N SER A 110 -16.90 -8.34 4.53
CA SER A 110 -16.73 -9.76 4.17
C SER A 110 -15.33 -10.32 4.43
N LEU A 111 -14.35 -9.45 4.69
CA LEU A 111 -12.98 -9.84 4.96
C LEU A 111 -12.72 -9.88 6.47
N GLU A 112 -12.04 -10.93 6.89
CA GLU A 112 -11.48 -10.99 8.24
C GLU A 112 -10.34 -9.99 8.40
N TYR A 113 -10.17 -9.47 9.62
CA TYR A 113 -8.98 -8.72 9.97
C TYR A 113 -7.76 -9.64 9.86
N ALA A 114 -6.74 -9.21 9.11
CA ALA A 114 -5.50 -9.95 9.06
C ALA A 114 -4.83 -9.95 10.45
N PRO A 115 -4.40 -11.11 10.98
CA PRO A 115 -3.63 -11.14 12.21
C PRO A 115 -2.30 -10.41 12.03
N VAL A 116 -1.73 -9.97 13.15
CA VAL A 116 -0.42 -9.31 13.18
C VAL A 116 0.67 -10.28 12.73
N VAL A 117 0.65 -11.49 13.30
CA VAL A 117 1.52 -12.60 12.92
C VAL A 117 0.76 -13.49 11.93
N VAL A 118 1.21 -13.50 10.68
CA VAL A 118 0.59 -14.26 9.59
C VAL A 118 1.30 -15.61 9.45
N LYS A 119 0.57 -16.71 9.63
CA LYS A 119 1.13 -18.08 9.55
C LYS A 119 0.83 -18.77 8.23
N SER A 120 -0.15 -18.28 7.48
CA SER A 120 -0.61 -18.89 6.24
C SER A 120 -1.06 -17.85 5.22
N ASN A 121 -1.06 -18.20 3.93
CA ASN A 121 -1.53 -17.29 2.88
C ASN A 121 -3.03 -16.95 3.01
N SER A 122 -3.84 -17.83 3.59
CA SER A 122 -5.27 -17.60 3.84
C SER A 122 -5.55 -16.52 4.88
N GLU A 123 -4.62 -16.28 5.81
CA GLU A 123 -4.74 -15.22 6.83
C GLU A 123 -4.42 -13.82 6.27
N ARG A 124 -3.90 -13.73 5.04
CA ARG A 124 -3.57 -12.44 4.43
C ARG A 124 -4.86 -11.74 3.99
N SER A 125 -5.14 -10.62 4.64
CA SER A 125 -6.25 -9.72 4.29
C SER A 125 -5.77 -8.28 4.10
N ILE A 126 -6.53 -7.51 3.32
CA ILE A 126 -6.34 -6.06 3.19
C ILE A 126 -6.86 -5.32 4.42
N ARG A 127 -7.80 -5.92 5.16
CA ARG A 127 -8.41 -5.32 6.36
C ARG A 127 -7.44 -5.47 7.53
N LYS A 128 -6.95 -4.35 8.05
CA LYS A 128 -5.92 -4.28 9.09
C LYS A 128 -6.43 -3.54 10.31
N MET A 129 -6.14 -4.01 11.51
CA MET A 129 -6.55 -3.26 12.70
C MET A 129 -5.87 -1.89 12.72
N PHE A 130 -6.64 -0.83 12.94
CA PHE A 130 -6.13 0.54 13.04
C PHE A 130 -5.96 0.94 14.51
N HIS A 131 -4.81 1.55 14.80
CA HIS A 131 -4.50 2.20 16.08
C HIS A 131 -3.93 3.61 15.81
N PRO A 132 -4.74 4.50 15.19
CA PRO A 132 -4.26 5.77 14.67
C PRO A 132 -3.68 6.64 15.78
N GLN A 133 -2.58 7.33 15.46
CA GLN A 133 -1.84 8.17 16.40
C GLN A 133 -2.16 9.64 16.12
N GLY A 134 -2.89 10.29 17.04
CA GLY A 134 -3.22 11.72 16.94
C GLY A 134 -4.52 12.05 16.19
N PHE A 135 -5.30 11.06 15.79
CA PHE A 135 -6.65 11.23 15.26
C PHE A 135 -7.52 10.00 15.55
N THR A 136 -8.83 10.13 15.34
CA THR A 136 -9.80 9.04 15.56
C THR A 136 -10.40 8.60 14.24
N VAL A 137 -10.57 7.29 14.08
CA VAL A 137 -11.33 6.67 12.99
C VAL A 137 -12.53 5.98 13.61
N GLU A 138 -13.72 6.32 13.14
CA GLU A 138 -14.96 5.67 13.55
C GLU A 138 -15.11 4.32 12.87
N SER A 139 -15.55 3.31 13.63
CA SER A 139 -15.80 1.98 13.08
C SER A 139 -16.97 2.00 12.08
N GLY A 140 -16.99 1.03 11.18
CA GLY A 140 -17.97 0.93 10.10
C GLY A 140 -17.55 1.76 8.89
N THR A 141 -18.47 2.54 8.32
CA THR A 141 -18.31 3.14 6.98
C THR A 141 -17.03 3.97 6.82
N GLN A 142 -16.63 4.73 7.85
CA GLN A 142 -15.39 5.51 7.77
C GLN A 142 -14.17 4.60 7.67
N GLU A 143 -14.02 3.67 8.60
CA GLU A 143 -12.93 2.69 8.59
C GLU A 143 -12.90 1.90 7.27
N ASP A 144 -14.05 1.37 6.82
CA ASP A 144 -14.10 0.53 5.61
C ASP A 144 -13.64 1.29 4.35
N ILE A 145 -14.08 2.55 4.19
CA ILE A 145 -13.63 3.39 3.08
C ILE A 145 -12.12 3.67 3.19
N LEU A 146 -11.61 3.94 4.40
CA LEU A 146 -10.18 4.17 4.61
C LEU A 146 -9.33 2.92 4.32
N GLN A 147 -9.78 1.73 4.73
CA GLN A 147 -9.13 0.45 4.40
C GLN A 147 -9.03 0.27 2.88
N PHE A 148 -10.12 0.58 2.17
CA PHE A 148 -10.18 0.50 0.72
C PHE A 148 -9.22 1.48 0.03
N ILE A 149 -9.22 2.74 0.47
CA ILE A 149 -8.29 3.78 -0.02
C ILE A 149 -6.84 3.37 0.26
N LEU A 150 -6.52 2.89 1.46
CA LEU A 150 -5.17 2.41 1.80
C LEU A 150 -4.73 1.23 0.92
N GLN A 151 -5.66 0.35 0.52
CA GLN A 151 -5.35 -0.71 -0.42
C GLN A 151 -5.06 -0.19 -1.83
N MET A 152 -5.75 0.84 -2.29
CA MET A 152 -5.42 1.52 -3.56
C MET A 152 -4.06 2.21 -3.46
N ARG A 153 -3.79 2.93 -2.36
CA ARG A 153 -2.48 3.55 -2.08
C ARG A 153 -1.35 2.54 -2.08
N ARG A 154 -1.55 1.34 -1.50
CA ARG A 154 -0.56 0.25 -1.53
C ARG A 154 -0.16 -0.17 -2.94
N ILE A 155 -1.12 -0.17 -3.87
CA ILE A 155 -0.86 -0.54 -5.27
C ILE A 155 -0.22 0.62 -6.00
N GLU A 156 -0.71 1.84 -5.76
CA GLU A 156 -0.20 3.03 -6.41
C GLU A 156 1.27 3.25 -6.02
N THR A 157 1.59 3.22 -4.74
CA THR A 157 2.90 3.65 -4.24
C THR A 157 3.85 2.46 -3.96
N LEU A 158 3.59 1.30 -4.57
CA LEU A 158 4.44 0.12 -4.41
C LEU A 158 5.87 0.47 -4.85
N TYR A 159 6.87 0.13 -4.02
CA TYR A 159 8.29 0.45 -4.22
C TYR A 159 8.67 1.95 -4.19
N GLN A 160 7.76 2.85 -3.80
CA GLN A 160 8.03 4.29 -3.68
C GLN A 160 8.14 4.77 -2.21
N GLY A 161 8.28 3.83 -1.25
CA GLY A 161 8.56 4.15 0.16
C GLY A 161 7.39 4.71 0.99
N LEU A 162 6.23 5.01 0.39
CA LEU A 162 5.11 5.64 1.11
C LEU A 162 4.32 4.70 2.03
N ARG A 163 4.42 3.38 1.84
CA ARG A 163 3.67 2.41 2.66
C ARG A 163 4.02 2.48 4.14
N PHE A 164 5.27 2.77 4.48
CA PHE A 164 5.67 2.84 5.88
C PHE A 164 5.03 4.02 6.61
N LEU A 165 4.80 5.14 5.90
CA LEU A 165 4.09 6.30 6.45
C LEU A 165 2.62 5.95 6.75
N ASP A 166 1.97 5.22 5.84
CA ASP A 166 0.61 4.70 6.03
C ASP A 166 0.49 3.77 7.23
N ILE A 167 1.47 2.88 7.41
CA ILE A 167 1.55 1.98 8.56
C ILE A 167 1.66 2.79 9.86
N LYS A 168 2.56 3.77 9.92
CA LYS A 168 2.79 4.57 11.12
C LYS A 168 1.58 5.42 11.51
N ARG A 169 0.98 6.15 10.56
CA ARG A 169 -0.11 7.08 10.85
C ARG A 169 -1.39 6.37 11.31
N TYR A 170 -1.70 5.21 10.71
CA TYR A 170 -2.85 4.39 11.09
C TYR A 170 -2.53 3.38 12.20
N GLY A 171 -1.30 3.32 12.71
CA GLY A 171 -0.89 2.35 13.73
C GLY A 171 -1.14 0.90 13.32
N ILE A 172 -0.89 0.58 12.05
CA ILE A 172 -1.07 -0.77 11.52
C ILE A 172 0.07 -1.63 12.02
N GLU A 173 -0.26 -2.72 12.70
CA GLU A 173 0.71 -3.70 13.16
C GLU A 173 0.99 -4.75 12.08
N PHE A 174 2.23 -5.24 12.03
CA PHE A 174 2.63 -6.30 11.09
C PHE A 174 3.83 -7.09 11.63
N SER A 175 3.99 -8.32 11.17
CA SER A 175 5.20 -9.13 11.40
C SER A 175 6.02 -9.30 10.13
N HIS A 176 7.33 -9.50 10.33
CA HIS A 176 8.21 -10.15 9.38
C HIS A 176 8.59 -11.52 9.94
N ASP A 177 8.26 -12.57 9.18
CA ASP A 177 8.65 -13.92 9.52
C ASP A 177 10.15 -14.10 9.27
N LEU A 178 10.81 -14.77 10.20
CA LEU A 178 12.22 -15.11 10.13
C LEU A 178 12.36 -16.62 10.04
N ASP A 179 13.33 -17.10 9.28
CA ASP A 179 13.56 -18.52 9.12
C ASP A 179 14.05 -19.12 10.45
N GLU A 180 13.39 -20.17 10.92
CA GLU A 180 13.65 -20.84 12.20
C GLU A 180 13.60 -19.96 13.47
N GLU A 181 13.14 -18.70 13.36
CA GLU A 181 13.10 -17.73 14.45
C GLU A 181 11.69 -17.19 14.72
N THR A 182 11.53 -16.49 15.84
CA THR A 182 10.24 -15.85 16.16
C THR A 182 10.05 -14.62 15.26
N PRO A 183 8.87 -14.45 14.63
CA PRO A 183 8.60 -13.28 13.79
C PRO A 183 8.84 -11.95 14.51
N ILE A 184 9.56 -11.05 13.85
CA ILE A 184 9.72 -9.68 14.36
C ILE A 184 8.42 -8.93 14.11
N THR A 185 7.77 -8.52 15.19
CA THR A 185 6.53 -7.74 15.13
C THR A 185 6.82 -6.26 15.27
N PHE A 186 6.23 -5.43 14.41
CA PHE A 186 6.15 -3.97 14.54
C PHE A 186 4.79 -3.60 15.12
N LYS A 187 4.81 -2.95 16.30
CA LYS A 187 3.60 -2.62 17.08
C LYS A 187 3.06 -1.24 16.70
N ALA A 188 1.84 -0.95 17.13
CA ALA A 188 1.30 0.41 17.03
C ALA A 188 2.12 1.36 17.90
N GLY A 189 2.57 2.48 17.32
CA GLY A 189 3.40 3.47 18.04
C GLY A 189 4.82 2.99 18.36
N ASP A 190 5.30 1.92 17.71
CA ASP A 190 6.64 1.37 17.94
C ASP A 190 7.73 2.42 17.73
N LEU A 191 8.55 2.64 18.76
CA LEU A 191 9.63 3.63 18.77
C LEU A 191 10.69 3.35 17.70
N ARG A 192 10.80 2.10 17.23
CA ARG A 192 11.69 1.73 16.12
C ARG A 192 11.26 2.33 14.79
N GLY A 193 10.03 2.84 14.70
CA GLY A 193 9.54 3.55 13.54
C GLY A 193 10.19 4.92 13.30
N ALA A 194 10.97 5.44 14.25
CA ALA A 194 11.83 6.60 14.05
C ALA A 194 13.27 6.15 13.73
N ILE A 195 13.87 6.74 12.70
CA ILE A 195 15.29 6.56 12.40
C ILE A 195 16.09 7.17 13.57
N GLN A 196 17.17 6.51 14.01
CA GLN A 196 18.00 7.06 15.08
C GLN A 196 18.77 8.28 14.58
N LEU A 197 19.02 9.25 15.46
CA LEU A 197 19.95 10.32 15.16
C LEU A 197 21.36 9.73 14.89
N PRO A 198 22.14 10.32 13.97
CA PRO A 198 23.53 9.90 13.77
C PRO A 198 24.34 10.03 15.06
N ASP A 199 25.32 9.14 15.27
CA ASP A 199 26.11 9.07 16.51
C ASP A 199 26.83 10.40 16.79
N ASP A 200 27.44 11.04 15.79
CA ASP A 200 28.10 12.35 15.93
C ASP A 200 27.18 13.44 16.49
N VAL A 201 25.88 13.37 16.17
CA VAL A 201 24.87 14.33 16.63
C VAL A 201 24.52 14.09 18.10
N ILE A 202 24.49 12.81 18.51
CA ILE A 202 24.25 12.40 19.89
C ILE A 202 25.46 12.76 20.76
N GLU A 203 26.67 12.50 20.28
CA GLU A 203 27.93 12.89 20.95
C GLU A 203 28.06 14.41 21.10
N ALA A 204 27.55 15.17 20.13
CA ALA A 204 27.45 16.63 20.21
C ALA A 204 26.42 17.13 21.24
N GLY A 205 25.66 16.25 21.89
CA GLY A 205 24.81 16.55 23.04
C GLY A 205 23.31 16.51 22.78
N LEU A 206 22.84 16.13 21.58
CA LEU A 206 21.41 15.91 21.35
C LEU A 206 20.96 14.55 21.91
N PRO A 207 19.82 14.48 22.62
CA PRO A 207 19.33 13.20 23.12
C PRO A 207 18.93 12.28 21.98
N ALA A 208 19.35 11.02 22.06
CA ALA A 208 18.94 9.98 21.13
C ALA A 208 17.42 9.79 21.11
N ASN A 209 16.87 9.39 19.96
CA ASN A 209 15.46 9.02 19.88
C ASN A 209 15.19 7.83 20.82
N PRO A 210 14.10 7.88 21.61
CA PRO A 210 13.74 6.80 22.52
C PRO A 210 13.66 5.44 21.82
N ARG A 211 14.01 4.38 22.53
CA ARG A 211 13.83 2.98 22.11
C ARG A 211 13.17 2.22 23.25
N GLU A 212 12.38 1.20 22.93
CA GLU A 212 12.02 0.21 23.97
C GLU A 212 13.34 -0.42 24.46
N GLU A 213 13.52 -0.55 25.77
CA GLU A 213 14.66 -1.32 26.29
C GLU A 213 14.51 -2.74 25.75
N SER A 214 15.32 -3.09 24.74
CA SER A 214 15.46 -4.49 24.34
C SER A 214 16.00 -5.21 25.56
N ASN A 215 15.24 -6.18 26.09
CA ASN A 215 15.73 -7.10 27.12
C ASN A 215 17.19 -7.49 26.77
N LYS A 216 18.11 -7.06 27.63
CA LYS A 216 19.52 -7.48 27.59
C LYS A 216 19.61 -8.98 27.79
#